data_AF-A0A949IFH8-F1
#
_entry.id   AF-A0A949IFH8-F1
#
_cell.length_a   1.000
_cell.length_b   1.000
_cell.length_c   1.000
_cell.angle_alpha   90.00
_cell.angle_beta   90.00
_cell.angle_gamma   90.00
#
_symmetry.space_group_name_H-M   'P 1'
#
loop_
_entity.id
_entity.type
_entity.pdbx_description
1 polymer ?
#
loop_
_entity_poly.entity_id
_entity_poly.type
_entity_poly.pdbx_seq_one_letter_code
_entity_poly.pdbx_strand_id
1 'polypeptide(L)'
;MKSILVVACSALICEILNTNGALADVPAYVELKDSAALSDAGVVCAPDVTGVPLFPAFPNCAAMPSNSASGNSGAGDGQALLKGGVSSDVHHKSAHASNAGPEHRRLDNGTELISKDYDVVVDTLICPVHISANAVVLILATDKNLVVYNLHDDHKNAVVLEYPSGPIDLIPGQAAVIANQSVKSFEDVNPAPVVYYRHLTQKPLDEHRQLFQAEFNILSLVKGLPPINALINSEDAEARHRMDSMLKTTAIMMQLTNTSDPYALYMTPAVRALAIKSTK
;
A
#
# COMPACT_ATOMS: atom_id res chain seq x y z
N MET A 1 -20.17 6.03 29.46
CA MET A 1 -18.77 6.48 29.65
C MET A 1 -17.85 5.55 28.89
N LYS A 2 -17.44 5.93 27.67
CA LYS A 2 -16.26 5.43 26.94
C LYS A 2 -16.24 6.13 25.57
N SER A 3 -15.02 6.44 25.12
CA SER A 3 -14.65 6.87 23.77
C SER A 3 -14.74 8.37 23.44
N ILE A 4 -13.77 9.14 23.97
CA ILE A 4 -13.27 10.38 23.33
C ILE A 4 -11.75 10.32 23.40
N LEU A 5 -11.10 9.71 22.40
CA LEU A 5 -9.64 9.83 22.18
C LEU A 5 -9.22 9.25 20.82
N VAL A 6 -9.53 9.89 19.70
CA VAL A 6 -8.88 9.54 18.40
C VAL A 6 -8.58 10.76 17.49
N VAL A 7 -9.13 11.95 17.74
CA VAL A 7 -9.11 13.02 16.70
C VAL A 7 -7.79 13.81 16.61
N ALA A 8 -6.93 13.78 17.62
CA ALA A 8 -5.71 14.60 17.61
C ALA A 8 -4.52 14.02 16.80
N CYS A 9 -4.58 12.77 16.32
CA CYS A 9 -3.44 12.14 15.64
C CYS A 9 -3.42 12.39 14.11
N SER A 10 -4.52 12.86 13.52
CA SER A 10 -4.63 12.99 12.06
C SER A 10 -4.04 14.30 11.51
N ALA A 11 -4.01 15.37 12.30
CA ALA A 11 -3.48 16.67 11.87
C ALA A 11 -1.94 16.69 11.79
N LEU A 12 -1.25 15.99 12.70
CA LEU A 12 0.23 16.00 12.74
C LEU A 12 0.87 15.20 11.60
N ILE A 13 0.15 14.23 11.01
CA ILE A 13 0.64 13.43 9.88
C ILE A 13 0.51 14.20 8.56
N CYS A 14 -0.50 15.07 8.41
CA CYS A 14 -0.62 15.94 7.24
C CYS A 14 0.52 16.96 7.13
N GLU A 15 1.05 17.44 8.25
CA GLU A 15 2.10 18.47 8.24
C GLU A 15 3.50 17.91 7.92
N ILE A 16 3.77 16.65 8.28
CA ILE A 16 5.04 15.97 7.97
C ILE A 16 5.13 15.58 6.48
N LEU A 17 3.99 15.37 5.80
CA LEU A 17 3.97 15.12 4.34
C LEU A 17 4.11 16.41 3.50
N ASN A 18 4.07 17.59 4.12
CA ASN A 18 4.06 18.89 3.41
C ASN A 18 5.42 19.62 3.42
N THR A 19 6.48 19.06 4.00
CA THR A 19 7.79 19.75 4.13
C THR A 19 8.77 19.55 2.97
N ASN A 20 8.42 18.77 1.93
CA ASN A 20 9.19 18.72 0.69
C ASN A 20 8.53 19.64 -0.34
N GLY A 21 8.86 20.93 -0.29
CA GLY A 21 8.20 22.02 -1.03
C GLY A 21 8.05 21.82 -2.55
N ALA A 22 7.02 21.06 -2.95
CA ALA A 22 6.57 20.89 -4.32
C ALA A 22 5.08 20.49 -4.43
N LEU A 23 4.22 20.94 -3.51
CA LEU A 23 2.76 20.84 -3.65
C LEU A 23 2.11 22.14 -3.19
N ALA A 24 1.96 23.08 -4.12
CA ALA A 24 0.96 24.13 -4.00
C ALA A 24 -0.37 23.58 -4.57
N ASP A 25 -1.44 23.73 -3.78
CA ASP A 25 -2.83 23.35 -4.10
C ASP A 25 -3.10 21.89 -4.43
N VAL A 26 -3.32 21.09 -3.37
CA VAL A 26 -4.13 19.88 -3.46
C VAL A 26 -5.58 20.27 -3.10
N PRO A 27 -6.52 20.35 -4.05
CA PRO A 27 -7.93 20.40 -3.69
C PRO A 27 -8.32 19.07 -3.04
N ALA A 28 -8.78 19.12 -1.79
CA ALA A 28 -9.43 18.00 -1.14
C ALA A 28 -10.73 17.67 -1.90
N TYR A 29 -10.69 16.68 -2.78
CA TYR A 29 -11.90 16.09 -3.37
C TYR A 29 -12.01 14.62 -2.93
N VAL A 30 -12.67 14.43 -1.80
CA VAL A 30 -13.47 13.25 -1.53
C VAL A 30 -14.90 13.79 -1.46
N GLU A 31 -15.69 13.61 -2.52
CA GLU A 31 -17.12 13.94 -2.50
C GLU A 31 -17.86 12.85 -1.71
N LEU A 32 -17.78 12.91 -0.38
CA LEU A 32 -18.75 12.29 0.50
C LEU A 32 -19.91 13.29 0.67
N LYS A 33 -21.00 13.04 -0.03
CA LYS A 33 -22.27 13.77 0.17
C LYS A 33 -22.84 13.44 1.56
N ASP A 34 -23.33 14.50 2.18
CA ASP A 34 -24.19 14.56 3.37
C ASP A 34 -23.54 14.23 4.74
N SER A 35 -23.22 15.28 5.52
CA SER A 35 -23.96 15.61 6.76
C SER A 35 -23.34 16.76 7.58
N ALA A 36 -24.20 17.76 7.82
CA ALA A 36 -24.36 18.71 8.92
C ALA A 36 -23.20 19.09 9.87
N ALA A 37 -23.03 20.42 9.92
CA ALA A 37 -22.50 21.28 10.98
C ALA A 37 -22.49 20.75 12.42
N LEU A 38 -21.38 21.00 13.12
CA LEU A 38 -21.40 21.36 14.55
C LEU A 38 -20.23 22.30 14.87
N SER A 39 -20.57 23.45 15.41
CA SER A 39 -19.68 24.52 15.86
C SER A 39 -19.22 24.31 17.31
N ASP A 40 -18.04 24.86 17.60
CA ASP A 40 -17.65 25.45 18.89
C ASP A 40 -17.37 24.49 20.08
N ALA A 41 -16.07 24.32 20.40
CA ALA A 41 -15.64 23.87 21.73
C ALA A 41 -14.17 24.26 22.00
N GLY A 42 -13.97 24.90 23.15
CA GLY A 42 -12.76 25.57 23.60
C GLY A 42 -11.57 24.69 23.97
N VAL A 43 -10.41 25.34 23.92
CA VAL A 43 -9.09 24.82 24.33
C VAL A 43 -8.98 24.84 25.84
N VAL A 44 -8.70 23.69 26.46
CA VAL A 44 -8.28 23.57 27.86
C VAL A 44 -6.89 22.92 27.88
N CYS A 45 -5.92 23.61 28.47
CA CYS A 45 -4.54 23.15 28.62
C CYS A 45 -4.30 22.40 29.95
N ALA A 46 -3.23 21.58 29.92
CA ALA A 46 -2.43 21.01 31.01
C ALA A 46 -2.80 19.58 31.50
N PRO A 47 -1.89 18.83 32.16
CA PRO A 47 -0.49 19.14 32.51
C PRO A 47 0.55 18.07 32.11
N ASP A 48 1.80 18.52 32.22
CA ASP A 48 3.09 17.83 32.28
C ASP A 48 3.08 16.50 33.05
N VAL A 49 3.61 15.43 32.45
CA VAL A 49 3.84 14.13 33.12
C VAL A 49 5.27 13.69 32.85
N THR A 50 6.16 14.07 33.77
CA THR A 50 7.52 13.57 33.89
C THR A 50 7.54 12.20 34.57
N GLY A 51 8.26 11.25 33.96
CA GLY A 51 8.82 10.06 34.60
C GLY A 51 8.05 8.77 34.30
N VAL A 52 8.73 7.74 33.73
CA VAL A 52 9.30 6.55 34.42
C VAL A 52 10.27 5.81 33.42
N PRO A 53 10.91 4.66 33.72
CA PRO A 53 12.37 4.55 33.85
C PRO A 53 13.07 3.68 32.78
N LEU A 54 14.41 3.67 32.86
CA LEU A 54 15.36 2.77 32.18
C LEU A 54 14.93 1.29 32.22
N PHE A 55 14.91 0.65 31.06
CA PHE A 55 14.97 -0.81 30.93
C PHE A 55 16.43 -1.29 30.75
N PRO A 56 16.83 -2.40 31.39
CA PRO A 56 18.17 -2.96 31.26
C PRO A 56 18.35 -3.80 29.99
N ALA A 57 19.61 -3.95 29.60
CA ALA A 57 20.12 -4.71 28.47
C ALA A 57 19.68 -6.18 28.47
N PHE A 58 19.28 -6.68 27.29
CA PHE A 58 19.10 -8.12 27.04
C PHE A 58 20.43 -8.76 26.60
N PRO A 59 20.80 -9.93 27.15
CA PRO A 59 21.98 -10.67 26.72
C PRO A 59 21.70 -11.61 25.53
N ASN A 60 22.77 -11.86 24.78
CA ASN A 60 22.98 -12.89 23.76
C ASN A 60 22.05 -14.12 23.82
N CYS A 61 21.32 -14.38 22.73
CA CYS A 61 20.79 -15.71 22.44
C CYS A 61 21.80 -16.51 21.62
N ALA A 62 22.33 -17.54 22.25
CA ALA A 62 23.19 -18.55 21.68
C ALA A 62 22.44 -19.45 20.68
N ALA A 63 23.22 -20.00 19.75
CA ALA A 63 22.83 -20.96 18.73
C ALA A 63 22.14 -22.22 19.29
N MET A 64 21.18 -22.74 18.53
CA MET A 64 20.64 -24.09 18.72
C MET A 64 20.93 -24.98 17.49
N PRO A 65 21.15 -26.29 17.71
CA PRO A 65 21.56 -27.24 16.68
C PRO A 65 20.39 -27.74 15.82
N SER A 66 20.74 -28.09 14.58
CA SER A 66 19.92 -28.79 13.60
C SER A 66 19.53 -30.20 14.09
N ASN A 67 18.24 -30.50 14.09
CA ASN A 67 17.73 -31.86 14.27
C ASN A 67 17.10 -32.35 12.96
N SER A 68 17.72 -33.41 12.43
CA SER A 68 17.26 -34.28 11.36
C SER A 68 16.48 -35.46 11.94
N ALA A 69 15.25 -35.66 11.46
CA ALA A 69 14.42 -36.87 11.59
C ALA A 69 13.04 -36.49 11.03
N SER A 70 12.19 -37.35 10.47
CA SER A 70 12.17 -38.75 10.10
C SER A 70 10.78 -38.91 9.45
N GLY A 71 10.65 -39.75 8.43
CA GLY A 71 9.43 -39.86 7.64
C GLY A 71 8.21 -40.35 8.42
N ASN A 72 7.03 -40.16 7.82
CA ASN A 72 5.97 -41.17 7.89
C ASN A 72 5.00 -41.05 6.72
N SER A 73 4.94 -42.12 5.94
CA SER A 73 3.93 -42.41 4.92
C SER A 73 2.70 -42.99 5.60
N GLY A 74 1.57 -42.28 5.53
CA GLY A 74 0.29 -42.75 6.05
C GLY A 74 -0.78 -42.62 4.98
N ALA A 75 -1.03 -43.73 4.28
CA ALA A 75 -2.23 -43.96 3.49
C ALA A 75 -3.44 -44.06 4.43
N GLY A 76 -4.51 -43.34 4.11
CA GLY A 76 -5.76 -43.35 4.86
C GLY A 76 -6.93 -43.06 3.93
N ASP A 77 -7.46 -44.14 3.33
CA ASP A 77 -8.78 -44.16 2.72
C ASP A 77 -9.83 -43.88 3.79
N GLY A 78 -10.63 -42.84 3.58
CA GLY A 78 -11.71 -42.43 4.47
C GLY A 78 -12.85 -41.82 3.69
N GLN A 79 -13.74 -42.68 3.19
CA GLN A 79 -15.06 -42.28 2.71
C GLN A 79 -15.84 -41.60 3.84
N ALA A 80 -16.28 -40.36 3.61
CA ALA A 80 -17.30 -39.72 4.42
C ALA A 80 -18.32 -39.04 3.51
N LEU A 81 -19.39 -39.80 3.28
CA LEU A 81 -20.66 -39.42 2.71
C LEU A 81 -21.32 -38.34 3.59
N LEU A 82 -21.37 -37.10 3.13
CA LEU A 82 -22.24 -36.07 3.69
C LEU A 82 -23.16 -35.52 2.60
N LYS A 83 -24.37 -36.07 2.56
CA LYS A 83 -25.55 -35.46 1.96
C LYS A 83 -25.96 -34.29 2.85
N GLY A 84 -25.70 -33.07 2.40
CA GLY A 84 -26.22 -31.84 2.98
C GLY A 84 -26.68 -30.92 1.86
N GLY A 85 -27.96 -31.02 1.50
CA GLY A 85 -28.59 -30.09 0.58
C GLY A 85 -28.82 -28.76 1.29
N VAL A 86 -28.17 -27.71 0.80
CA VAL A 86 -28.57 -26.32 1.05
C VAL A 86 -28.77 -25.70 -0.33
N SER A 87 -30.03 -25.58 -0.72
CA SER A 87 -30.47 -24.81 -1.88
C SER A 87 -30.30 -23.34 -1.51
N SER A 88 -29.13 -22.78 -1.80
CA SER A 88 -28.95 -21.34 -1.82
C SER A 88 -29.43 -20.84 -3.17
N ASP A 89 -30.56 -20.14 -3.17
CA ASP A 89 -31.05 -19.37 -4.31
C ASP A 89 -29.96 -18.39 -4.76
N VAL A 90 -29.24 -18.78 -5.81
CA VAL A 90 -28.28 -17.96 -6.52
C VAL A 90 -29.07 -16.85 -7.21
N HIS A 91 -29.19 -15.70 -6.54
CA HIS A 91 -29.60 -14.47 -7.19
C HIS A 91 -28.62 -14.21 -8.33
N HIS A 92 -29.18 -14.16 -9.54
CA HIS A 92 -28.51 -13.81 -10.77
C HIS A 92 -27.69 -12.53 -10.57
N LYS A 93 -26.37 -12.70 -10.43
CA LYS A 93 -25.40 -11.64 -10.65
C LYS A 93 -25.60 -11.24 -12.11
N SER A 94 -26.36 -10.17 -12.33
CA SER A 94 -26.58 -9.59 -13.65
C SER A 94 -25.21 -9.18 -14.16
N ALA A 95 -24.59 -10.09 -14.92
CA ALA A 95 -23.35 -9.83 -15.64
C ALA A 95 -23.69 -8.79 -16.70
N HIS A 96 -23.59 -7.52 -16.30
CA HIS A 96 -23.50 -6.39 -17.19
C HIS A 96 -22.13 -6.48 -17.88
N ALA A 97 -21.96 -7.51 -18.72
CA ALA A 97 -20.90 -7.54 -19.72
C ALA A 97 -21.29 -6.52 -20.80
N SER A 98 -21.28 -5.24 -20.44
CA SER A 98 -21.23 -4.20 -21.44
C SER A 98 -19.94 -4.40 -22.20
N ASN A 99 -20.02 -4.59 -23.52
CA ASN A 99 -18.88 -4.49 -24.45
C ASN A 99 -18.28 -3.07 -24.48
N ALA A 100 -18.37 -2.33 -23.38
CA ALA A 100 -17.65 -1.09 -23.19
C ALA A 100 -16.18 -1.46 -23.11
N GLY A 101 -15.35 -0.80 -23.93
CA GLY A 101 -13.90 -0.89 -23.79
C GLY A 101 -13.44 -0.44 -22.40
N PRO A 102 -12.15 -0.54 -22.10
CA PRO A 102 -11.63 -0.12 -20.80
C PRO A 102 -11.97 1.35 -20.53
N GLU A 103 -12.28 1.67 -19.27
CA GLU A 103 -12.53 3.05 -18.88
C GLU A 103 -11.21 3.82 -18.90
N HIS A 104 -11.15 4.90 -19.66
CA HIS A 104 -10.01 5.81 -19.65
C HIS A 104 -10.19 6.86 -18.58
N ARG A 105 -9.17 7.02 -17.73
CA ARG A 105 -9.12 8.03 -16.69
C ARG A 105 -7.80 8.78 -16.77
N ARG A 106 -7.83 10.09 -16.60
CA ARG A 106 -6.62 10.92 -16.64
C ARG A 106 -6.20 11.31 -15.23
N LEU A 107 -4.92 11.12 -14.90
CA LEU A 107 -4.31 11.53 -13.63
C LEU A 107 -3.01 12.29 -13.92
N ASP A 108 -3.10 13.61 -14.02
CA ASP A 108 -1.94 14.46 -14.30
C ASP A 108 -1.09 14.69 -13.04
N ASN A 109 -1.73 14.95 -11.89
CA ASN A 109 -1.08 15.12 -10.59
C ASN A 109 -2.00 14.63 -9.47
N GLY A 110 -1.42 14.03 -8.43
CA GLY A 110 -2.12 13.62 -7.22
C GLY A 110 -1.97 12.14 -6.90
N THR A 111 -2.80 11.67 -5.97
CA THR A 111 -2.80 10.29 -5.49
C THR A 111 -4.18 9.70 -5.70
N GLU A 112 -4.25 8.51 -6.27
CA GLU A 112 -5.49 7.81 -6.51
C GLU A 112 -5.37 6.33 -6.16
N LEU A 113 -6.35 5.82 -5.40
CA LEU A 113 -6.50 4.40 -5.13
C LEU A 113 -7.59 3.85 -6.04
N ILE A 114 -7.20 2.96 -6.95
CA ILE A 114 -8.08 2.36 -7.95
C ILE A 114 -8.43 0.95 -7.53
N SER A 115 -9.73 0.70 -7.51
CA SER A 115 -10.29 -0.61 -7.29
C SER A 115 -11.63 -0.65 -8.02
N LYS A 116 -11.66 -1.23 -9.21
CA LYS A 116 -12.84 -1.30 -10.07
C LYS A 116 -13.10 -2.74 -10.46
N ASP A 117 -14.34 -3.08 -10.74
CA ASP A 117 -14.79 -4.39 -11.22
C ASP A 117 -14.74 -4.52 -12.74
N TYR A 118 -14.10 -3.56 -13.41
CA TYR A 118 -13.86 -3.49 -14.85
C TYR A 118 -12.45 -2.95 -15.12
N ASP A 119 -11.96 -3.15 -16.35
CA ASP A 119 -10.64 -2.71 -16.78
C ASP A 119 -10.57 -1.18 -16.89
N VAL A 120 -9.48 -0.60 -16.39
CA VAL A 120 -9.21 0.84 -16.38
C VAL A 120 -7.85 1.11 -16.99
N VAL A 121 -7.77 2.14 -17.82
CA VAL A 121 -6.49 2.72 -18.28
C VAL A 121 -6.35 4.10 -17.65
N VAL A 122 -5.27 4.28 -16.89
CA VAL A 122 -4.96 5.56 -16.27
C VAL A 122 -3.90 6.27 -17.09
N ASP A 123 -4.33 7.27 -17.84
CA ASP A 123 -3.47 8.15 -18.61
C ASP A 123 -2.77 9.14 -17.67
N THR A 124 -1.45 8.99 -17.55
CA THR A 124 -0.59 9.92 -16.78
C THR A 124 0.33 10.69 -17.73
N LEU A 125 0.99 11.73 -17.23
CA LEU A 125 1.96 12.51 -18.01
C LEU A 125 3.21 11.70 -18.42
N ILE A 126 3.50 10.59 -17.73
CA ILE A 126 4.70 9.78 -17.95
C ILE A 126 4.39 8.59 -18.84
N CYS A 127 3.42 7.76 -18.44
CA CYS A 127 2.96 6.63 -19.23
C CYS A 127 1.56 6.17 -18.79
N PRO A 128 0.79 5.52 -19.69
CA PRO A 128 -0.46 4.90 -19.30
C PRO A 128 -0.24 3.70 -18.38
N VAL A 129 -1.14 3.53 -17.42
CA VAL A 129 -1.17 2.39 -16.49
C VAL A 129 -2.44 1.58 -16.75
N HIS A 130 -2.27 0.35 -17.20
CA HIS A 130 -3.35 -0.59 -17.44
C HIS A 130 -3.63 -1.39 -16.18
N ILE A 131 -4.89 -1.39 -15.76
CA ILE A 131 -5.34 -2.01 -14.53
C ILE A 131 -6.54 -2.89 -14.88
N SER A 132 -6.37 -4.20 -14.77
CA SER A 132 -7.47 -5.13 -14.98
C SER A 132 -8.51 -5.05 -13.86
N ALA A 133 -9.72 -5.51 -14.17
CA ALA A 133 -10.81 -5.68 -13.22
C ALA A 133 -10.35 -6.40 -11.94
N ASN A 134 -10.89 -5.94 -10.81
CA ASN A 134 -10.67 -6.40 -9.43
C ASN A 134 -9.26 -6.19 -8.87
N ALA A 135 -8.31 -5.65 -9.63
CA ALA A 135 -7.04 -5.22 -9.08
C ALA A 135 -7.21 -4.02 -8.11
N VAL A 136 -6.30 -3.92 -7.14
CA VAL A 136 -6.22 -2.80 -6.19
C VAL A 136 -4.86 -2.15 -6.36
N VAL A 137 -4.85 -0.92 -6.88
CA VAL A 137 -3.63 -0.22 -7.26
C VAL A 137 -3.64 1.19 -6.68
N LEU A 138 -2.56 1.58 -6.02
CA LEU A 138 -2.35 2.95 -5.60
C LEU A 138 -1.38 3.64 -6.57
N ILE A 139 -1.84 4.73 -7.19
CA ILE A 139 -1.05 5.53 -8.13
C ILE A 139 -0.78 6.90 -7.52
N LEU A 140 0.46 7.33 -7.58
CA LEU A 140 0.87 8.69 -7.25
C LEU A 140 1.54 9.27 -8.49
N ALA A 141 0.89 10.25 -9.10
CA ALA A 141 1.39 10.93 -10.28
C ALA A 141 1.83 12.33 -9.90
N THR A 142 3.00 12.72 -10.39
CA THR A 142 3.44 14.11 -10.44
C THR A 142 3.95 14.42 -11.84
N ASP A 143 4.19 15.69 -12.12
CA ASP A 143 4.88 16.16 -13.33
C ASP A 143 6.23 15.44 -13.59
N LYS A 144 6.91 15.06 -12.52
CA LYS A 144 8.26 14.49 -12.56
C LYS A 144 8.32 13.00 -12.32
N ASN A 145 7.41 12.44 -11.53
CA ASN A 145 7.50 11.05 -11.10
C ASN A 145 6.14 10.35 -11.21
N LEU A 146 6.18 9.06 -11.54
CA LEU A 146 5.02 8.18 -11.49
C LEU A 146 5.36 7.04 -10.55
N VAL A 147 4.51 6.83 -9.54
CA VAL A 147 4.64 5.72 -8.61
C VAL A 147 3.39 4.87 -8.64
N VAL A 148 3.57 3.56 -8.79
CA VAL A 148 2.50 2.57 -8.84
C VAL A 148 2.80 1.50 -7.82
N TYR A 149 1.89 1.29 -6.87
CA TYR A 149 1.91 0.17 -5.92
C TYR A 149 0.82 -0.82 -6.30
N ASN A 150 1.18 -2.05 -6.67
CA ASN A 150 0.22 -3.14 -6.83
C ASN A 150 -0.05 -3.77 -5.45
N LEU A 151 -1.26 -3.60 -4.92
CA LEU A 151 -1.66 -4.10 -3.60
C LEU A 151 -2.31 -5.47 -3.66
N HIS A 152 -3.09 -5.71 -4.71
CA HIS A 152 -3.83 -6.95 -4.94
C HIS A 152 -4.16 -7.09 -6.43
N ASP A 153 -4.10 -8.31 -6.92
CA ASP A 153 -4.66 -8.70 -8.21
C ASP A 153 -5.30 -10.09 -8.15
N ASP A 154 -6.21 -10.35 -9.10
CA ASP A 154 -6.87 -11.64 -9.24
C ASP A 154 -6.14 -12.55 -10.25
N HIS A 155 -5.29 -11.99 -11.11
CA HIS A 155 -4.54 -12.70 -12.15
C HIS A 155 -3.22 -12.03 -12.47
N LYS A 156 -2.34 -12.77 -13.17
CA LYS A 156 -1.04 -12.27 -13.61
C LYS A 156 -1.20 -11.14 -14.63
N ASN A 157 -0.28 -10.18 -14.58
CA ASN A 157 -0.26 -9.01 -15.47
C ASN A 157 -1.55 -8.18 -15.38
N ALA A 158 -2.19 -8.17 -14.21
CA ALA A 158 -3.34 -7.32 -13.96
C ALA A 158 -2.95 -5.83 -13.87
N VAL A 159 -1.68 -5.53 -13.61
CA VAL A 159 -1.16 -4.17 -13.55
C VAL A 159 0.06 -4.05 -14.44
N VAL A 160 -0.07 -3.27 -15.50
CA VAL A 160 0.97 -3.10 -16.54
C VAL A 160 1.18 -1.63 -16.81
N LEU A 161 2.43 -1.18 -16.73
CA LEU A 161 2.81 0.17 -17.18
C LEU A 161 3.29 0.06 -18.62
N GLU A 162 2.64 0.77 -19.53
CA GLU A 162 3.00 0.76 -20.95
C GLU A 162 4.09 1.79 -21.23
N TYR A 163 5.32 1.32 -21.42
CA TYR A 163 6.46 2.19 -21.74
C TYR A 163 7.03 1.88 -23.13
N PRO A 164 7.60 2.87 -23.87
CA PRO A 164 8.18 2.63 -25.20
C PRO A 164 9.27 1.54 -25.24
N SER A 165 10.04 1.37 -24.16
CA SER A 165 11.05 0.31 -24.05
C SER A 165 10.48 -1.10 -23.85
N GLY A 166 9.17 -1.20 -23.65
CA GLY A 166 8.45 -2.43 -23.32
C GLY A 166 7.54 -2.27 -22.10
N PRO A 167 6.52 -3.14 -21.96
CA PRO A 167 5.64 -3.14 -20.81
C PRO A 167 6.39 -3.52 -19.53
N ILE A 168 5.96 -2.95 -18.42
CA ILE A 168 6.47 -3.26 -17.08
C ILE A 168 5.31 -3.86 -16.27
N ASP A 169 5.36 -5.18 -16.10
CA ASP A 169 4.36 -5.90 -15.31
C ASP A 169 4.68 -5.77 -13.81
N LEU A 170 3.65 -5.53 -12.99
CA LEU A 170 3.76 -5.53 -11.54
C LEU A 170 2.94 -6.65 -10.93
N ILE A 171 3.53 -7.41 -10.02
CA ILE A 171 2.83 -8.39 -9.18
C ILE A 171 2.47 -7.77 -7.81
N PRO A 172 1.58 -8.39 -7.02
CA PRO A 172 1.18 -7.84 -5.73
C PRO A 172 2.38 -7.70 -4.80
N GLY A 173 2.43 -6.59 -4.07
CA GLY A 173 3.56 -6.25 -3.19
C GLY A 173 4.78 -5.68 -3.92
N GLN A 174 4.70 -5.42 -5.22
CA GLN A 174 5.71 -4.67 -5.96
C GLN A 174 5.30 -3.23 -6.24
N ALA A 175 6.29 -2.35 -6.15
CA ALA A 175 6.19 -0.96 -6.53
C ALA A 175 7.10 -0.65 -7.71
N ALA A 176 6.62 0.18 -8.63
CA ALA A 176 7.44 0.82 -9.65
C ALA A 176 7.42 2.34 -9.45
N VAL A 177 8.60 2.94 -9.52
CA VAL A 177 8.81 4.39 -9.54
C VAL A 177 9.53 4.75 -10.83
N ILE A 178 8.85 5.46 -11.72
CA ILE A 178 9.46 6.07 -12.91
C ILE A 178 9.79 7.51 -12.56
N ALA A 179 11.07 7.84 -12.61
CA ALA A 179 11.58 9.17 -12.27
C ALA A 179 12.54 9.69 -13.35
N ASN A 180 12.95 10.95 -13.24
CA ASN A 180 13.99 11.51 -14.09
C ASN A 180 15.33 10.76 -13.88
N GLN A 181 16.10 10.54 -14.95
CA GLN A 181 17.42 9.93 -14.91
C GLN A 181 18.42 10.73 -14.05
N SER A 182 18.19 12.04 -13.86
CA SER A 182 19.01 12.88 -12.98
C SER A 182 18.98 12.47 -11.50
N VAL A 183 17.96 11.70 -11.09
CA VAL A 183 17.81 11.20 -9.72
C VAL A 183 18.85 10.12 -9.48
N LYS A 184 19.66 10.25 -8.42
CA LYS A 184 20.77 9.30 -8.20
C LYS A 184 20.36 8.10 -7.37
N SER A 185 19.37 8.26 -6.49
CA SER A 185 18.97 7.20 -5.58
C SER A 185 17.46 7.22 -5.33
N PHE A 186 16.93 6.07 -4.90
CA PHE A 186 15.50 5.89 -4.65
C PHE A 186 15.00 6.77 -3.49
N GLU A 187 15.85 7.07 -2.50
CA GLU A 187 15.51 7.91 -1.36
C GLU A 187 15.11 9.34 -1.73
N ASP A 188 15.55 9.83 -2.89
CA ASP A 188 15.23 11.17 -3.39
C ASP A 188 13.84 11.23 -4.05
N VAL A 189 13.30 10.08 -4.43
CA VAL A 189 12.01 9.95 -5.16
C VAL A 189 10.99 9.07 -4.46
N ASN A 190 11.32 8.50 -3.30
CA ASN A 190 10.40 7.69 -2.52
C ASN A 190 9.23 8.56 -2.03
N PRO A 191 8.00 8.36 -2.54
CA PRO A 191 6.87 9.21 -2.16
C PRO A 191 6.30 8.83 -0.78
N ALA A 192 6.66 7.65 -0.26
CA ALA A 192 6.12 7.11 0.99
C ALA A 192 7.27 6.68 1.92
N PRO A 193 7.87 7.63 2.68
CA PRO A 193 9.01 7.34 3.55
C PRO A 193 8.68 6.43 4.74
N VAL A 194 7.38 6.22 5.01
CA VAL A 194 6.86 5.31 6.06
C VAL A 194 6.77 3.85 5.61
N VAL A 195 6.95 3.60 4.31
CA VAL A 195 6.86 2.27 3.73
C VAL A 195 8.22 1.61 3.76
N TYR A 196 8.25 0.34 4.14
CA TYR A 196 9.47 -0.44 4.11
C TYR A 196 9.58 -1.18 2.77
N TYR A 197 10.78 -1.21 2.22
CA TYR A 197 11.09 -1.81 0.92
C TYR A 197 12.22 -2.83 1.03
N ARG A 198 12.32 -3.71 0.04
CA ARG A 198 13.49 -4.57 -0.20
C ARG A 198 13.64 -4.86 -1.69
N HIS A 199 14.73 -5.53 -2.06
CA HIS A 199 15.02 -5.93 -3.45
C HIS A 199 14.90 -4.77 -4.43
N LEU A 200 15.40 -3.60 -4.02
CA LEU A 200 15.42 -2.42 -4.86
C LEU A 200 16.34 -2.67 -6.06
N THR A 201 15.77 -2.52 -7.24
CA THR A 201 16.45 -2.59 -8.53
C THR A 201 16.27 -1.27 -9.26
N GLN A 202 17.30 -0.87 -10.00
CA GLN A 202 17.31 0.35 -10.80
C GLN A 202 17.65 -0.03 -12.23
N LYS A 203 16.83 0.44 -13.17
CA LYS A 203 16.98 0.16 -14.60
C LYS A 203 16.78 1.46 -15.40
N PRO A 204 17.72 1.87 -16.26
CA PRO A 204 17.45 2.96 -17.19
C PRO A 204 16.36 2.54 -18.17
N LEU A 205 15.36 3.42 -18.40
CA LEU A 205 14.33 3.19 -19.41
C LEU A 205 14.69 3.87 -20.73
N ASP A 206 15.15 5.13 -20.65
CA ASP A 206 15.62 5.92 -21.78
C ASP A 206 16.67 6.97 -21.33
N GLU A 207 16.94 8.00 -22.16
CA GLU A 207 17.90 9.07 -21.91
C GLU A 207 17.48 10.05 -20.80
N HIS A 208 16.22 10.04 -20.38
CA HIS A 208 15.66 11.02 -19.45
C HIS A 208 14.93 10.39 -18.27
N ARG A 209 14.67 9.08 -18.32
CA ARG A 209 13.89 8.35 -17.33
C ARG A 209 14.59 7.08 -16.89
N GLN A 210 14.35 6.74 -15.64
CA GLN A 210 14.75 5.47 -15.06
C GLN A 210 13.64 4.90 -14.21
N LEU A 211 13.65 3.58 -14.11
CA LEU A 211 12.75 2.78 -13.32
C LEU A 211 13.46 2.33 -12.05
N PHE A 212 12.84 2.59 -10.90
CA PHE A 212 13.13 1.90 -9.66
C PHE A 212 12.02 0.90 -9.39
N GLN A 213 12.36 -0.37 -9.21
CA GLN A 213 11.41 -1.41 -8.81
C GLN A 213 11.83 -1.99 -7.46
N ALA A 214 10.88 -2.17 -6.57
CA ALA A 214 11.13 -2.76 -5.26
C ALA A 214 9.93 -3.57 -4.80
N GLU A 215 10.18 -4.54 -3.92
CA GLU A 215 9.13 -5.13 -3.11
C GLU A 215 8.86 -4.21 -1.91
N PHE A 216 7.60 -4.06 -1.53
CA PHE A 216 7.21 -3.23 -0.39
C PHE A 216 6.33 -4.00 0.59
N ASN A 217 6.42 -3.63 1.87
CA ASN A 217 5.59 -4.22 2.91
C ASN A 217 4.19 -3.56 2.88
N ILE A 218 3.20 -4.28 2.33
CA ILE A 218 1.81 -3.79 2.20
C ILE A 218 1.24 -3.34 3.55
N LEU A 219 1.53 -4.03 4.66
CA LEU A 219 1.03 -3.64 5.98
C LEU A 219 1.60 -2.29 6.45
N SER A 220 2.84 -1.96 6.05
CA SER A 220 3.41 -0.64 6.36
C SER A 220 2.73 0.47 5.57
N LEU A 221 2.39 0.22 4.30
CA LEU A 221 1.64 1.15 3.46
C LEU A 221 0.23 1.39 4.00
N VAL A 222 -0.47 0.30 4.37
CA VAL A 222 -1.82 0.34 4.97
C VAL A 222 -1.86 1.21 6.23
N LYS A 223 -0.83 1.11 7.09
CA LYS A 223 -0.71 1.92 8.30
C LYS A 223 -0.31 3.37 8.01
N GLY A 224 0.44 3.59 6.94
CA GLY A 224 1.01 4.88 6.58
C GLY A 224 0.08 5.80 5.78
N LEU A 225 -0.91 5.25 5.07
CA LEU A 225 -1.73 6.00 4.12
C LEU A 225 -3.20 6.10 4.53
N PRO A 226 -3.71 7.32 4.81
CA PRO A 226 -5.10 7.54 5.18
C PRO A 226 -6.16 6.96 4.23
N PRO A 227 -6.00 7.01 2.89
CA PRO A 227 -7.01 6.46 1.97
C PRO A 227 -7.23 4.95 2.14
N ILE A 228 -6.16 4.20 2.47
CA ILE A 228 -6.26 2.76 2.68
C ILE A 228 -6.93 2.48 4.04
N ASN A 229 -6.64 3.31 5.04
CA ASN A 229 -7.31 3.22 6.35
C ASN A 229 -8.82 3.50 6.23
N ALA A 230 -9.23 4.40 5.33
CA ALA A 230 -10.65 4.63 5.05
C ALA A 230 -11.34 3.38 4.48
N LEU A 231 -10.65 2.58 3.64
CA LEU A 231 -11.18 1.30 3.16
C LEU A 231 -11.35 0.27 4.27
N ILE A 232 -10.40 0.20 5.22
CA ILE A 232 -10.50 -0.73 6.37
C ILE A 232 -11.72 -0.42 7.22
N ASN A 233 -11.99 0.87 7.43
CA ASN A 233 -13.09 1.34 8.26
C ASN A 233 -14.39 1.57 7.45
N SER A 234 -14.42 1.20 6.17
CA SER A 234 -15.60 1.39 5.33
C SER A 234 -16.74 0.47 5.79
N GLU A 235 -17.95 1.01 5.86
CA GLU A 235 -19.15 0.21 6.14
C GLU A 235 -19.61 -0.58 4.90
N ASP A 236 -19.19 -0.14 3.72
CA ASP A 236 -19.49 -0.79 2.45
C ASP A 236 -18.96 -2.24 2.44
N ALA A 237 -19.86 -3.17 2.12
CA ALA A 237 -19.55 -4.59 2.10
C ALA A 237 -18.56 -4.92 0.96
N GLU A 238 -18.63 -4.21 -0.16
CA GLU A 238 -17.74 -4.44 -1.29
C GLU A 238 -16.32 -3.96 -0.98
N ALA A 239 -16.15 -2.73 -0.48
CA ALA A 239 -14.86 -2.22 -0.02
C ALA A 239 -14.19 -3.13 1.02
N ARG A 240 -14.97 -3.64 2.00
CA ARG A 240 -14.47 -4.59 3.01
C ARG A 240 -14.04 -5.91 2.40
N HIS A 241 -14.82 -6.45 1.45
CA HIS A 241 -14.45 -7.68 0.75
C HIS A 241 -13.12 -7.52 0.01
N ARG A 242 -12.92 -6.40 -0.69
CA ARG A 242 -11.66 -6.13 -1.40
C ARG A 242 -10.48 -5.96 -0.45
N MET A 243 -10.69 -5.29 0.69
CA MET A 243 -9.67 -5.19 1.74
C MET A 243 -9.31 -6.57 2.32
N ASP A 244 -10.29 -7.41 2.59
CA ASP A 244 -10.07 -8.78 3.09
C ASP A 244 -9.27 -9.63 2.08
N SER A 245 -9.60 -9.55 0.79
CA SER A 245 -8.82 -10.18 -0.28
C SER A 245 -7.38 -9.67 -0.33
N MET A 246 -7.18 -8.35 -0.27
CA MET A 246 -5.84 -7.73 -0.24
C MET A 246 -5.02 -8.20 0.96
N LEU A 247 -5.62 -8.30 2.15
CA LEU A 247 -4.95 -8.78 3.36
C LEU A 247 -4.61 -10.28 3.28
N LYS A 248 -5.48 -11.10 2.66
CA LYS A 248 -5.16 -12.52 2.38
C LYS A 248 -3.99 -12.65 1.43
N THR A 249 -3.99 -11.91 0.32
CA THR A 249 -2.87 -11.87 -0.63
C THR A 249 -1.59 -11.43 0.07
N THR A 250 -1.66 -10.40 0.91
CA THR A 250 -0.53 -9.95 1.74
C THR A 250 0.00 -11.06 2.63
N ALA A 251 -0.87 -11.78 3.35
CA ALA A 251 -0.48 -12.88 4.23
C ALA A 251 0.21 -14.02 3.46
N ILE A 252 -0.31 -14.37 2.28
CA ILE A 252 0.29 -15.36 1.37
C ILE A 252 1.66 -14.88 0.91
N MET A 253 1.78 -13.64 0.43
CA MET A 253 3.04 -13.07 -0.02
C MET A 253 4.09 -13.05 1.10
N MET A 254 3.71 -12.71 2.33
CA MET A 254 4.62 -12.76 3.47
C MET A 254 5.15 -14.18 3.76
N GLN A 255 4.32 -15.21 3.57
CA GLN A 255 4.73 -16.60 3.74
C GLN A 255 5.61 -17.11 2.59
N LEU A 256 5.29 -16.75 1.35
CA LEU A 256 6.04 -17.15 0.16
C LEU A 256 7.39 -16.45 0.07
N THR A 257 7.44 -15.19 0.50
CA THR A 257 8.63 -14.34 0.40
C THR A 257 9.43 -14.33 1.70
N ASN A 258 9.49 -15.48 2.38
CA ASN A 258 10.28 -15.72 3.58
C ASN A 258 11.81 -15.78 3.27
N THR A 259 12.24 -14.96 2.32
CA THR A 259 13.63 -14.67 2.00
C THR A 259 14.30 -13.95 3.16
N SER A 260 15.61 -14.16 3.29
CA SER A 260 16.43 -13.68 4.40
C SER A 260 16.55 -12.15 4.48
N ASP A 261 16.17 -11.43 3.42
CA ASP A 261 16.44 -10.00 3.32
C ASP A 261 15.37 -9.19 4.06
N PRO A 262 15.75 -8.46 5.12
CA PRO A 262 14.81 -7.66 5.88
C PRO A 262 14.35 -6.45 5.08
N TYR A 263 13.10 -6.06 5.28
CA TYR A 263 12.57 -4.80 4.78
C TYR A 263 13.26 -3.61 5.48
N ALA A 264 13.62 -2.58 4.72
CA ALA A 264 14.32 -1.39 5.19
C ALA A 264 13.59 -0.09 4.81
N LEU A 265 13.80 0.97 5.60
CA LEU A 265 13.28 2.31 5.31
C LEU A 265 14.26 3.10 4.44
N TYR A 266 13.75 3.61 3.33
CA TYR A 266 14.46 4.46 2.39
C TYR A 266 14.02 5.91 2.59
N MET A 267 14.81 6.67 3.33
CA MET A 267 14.51 8.05 3.70
C MET A 267 15.59 8.98 3.15
N THR A 268 15.18 10.14 2.65
CA THR A 268 16.10 11.17 2.16
C THR A 268 17.11 11.55 3.26
N PRO A 269 18.41 11.66 2.97
CA PRO A 269 19.45 11.90 3.98
C PRO A 269 19.21 13.11 4.88
N ALA A 270 18.56 14.16 4.37
CA ALA A 270 18.24 15.37 5.12
C ALA A 270 17.40 15.10 6.40
N VAL A 271 16.53 14.08 6.35
CA VAL A 271 15.62 13.76 7.46
C VAL A 271 16.34 12.96 8.56
N ARG A 272 17.39 12.19 8.22
CA ARG A 272 18.10 11.33 9.18
C ARG A 272 18.88 12.11 10.24
N ALA A 273 19.35 13.32 9.93
CA ALA A 273 20.15 14.14 10.86
C ALA A 273 19.35 14.67 12.06
N LEU A 274 18.03 14.82 11.93
CA LEU A 274 17.15 15.33 13.00
C LEU A 274 16.81 14.26 14.06
N ALA A 275 16.81 12.98 13.71
CA ALA A 275 16.38 11.90 14.59
C ALA A 275 17.39 11.52 15.71
N ILE A 276 18.65 11.99 15.65
CA ILE A 276 19.72 11.54 16.57
C ILE A 276 20.00 12.54 17.72
N LYS A 277 19.40 13.74 17.73
CA LYS A 277 19.54 14.67 18.88
C LYS A 277 18.55 14.33 20.01
N SER A 278 18.67 13.14 20.60
CA SER A 278 18.11 12.90 21.93
C SER A 278 19.09 13.45 22.96
N THR A 279 18.72 14.58 23.54
CA THR A 279 19.32 15.23 24.71
C THR A 279 19.64 14.22 25.81
N LYS A 280 20.90 14.25 26.27
CA LYS A 280 21.33 13.67 27.55
C LYS A 280 20.86 14.55 28.70
#